data_AF-K1KJW2-F1
#
_entry.id   AF-K1KJW2-F1
#
_cell.length_a   1.000
_cell.length_b   1.000
_cell.length_c   1.000
_cell.angle_alpha   90.00
_cell.angle_beta   90.00
_cell.angle_gamma   90.00
#
_symmetry.space_group_name_H-M   'P 1'
#
loop_
_entity.id
_entity.type
_entity.pdbx_description
1 polymer ?
#
loop_
_entity_poly.entity_id
_entity_poly.type
_entity_poly.pdbx_seq_one_letter_code
_entity_poly.pdbx_strand_id
1 'polypeptide(L)'
;MSSKNQEKNDTPVNRPVDKIFAENLGYTFGGCVRDLSGSLFNKEVAKAAGVSLCPIPLLGGEEKRRFKAFWAANLQAVAMRTAVENLPSYADEKLLKKTLFQMQTFVDQALGRPLFSKLSPEDLDRYSTIRSRMTQAALTPGADKESMARTFLALVHGTAPDSVPDSRVSDTAGHIGMSMGLFKRLLDISLNSPNSWVRAK
;
A
#
# COMPACT_ATOMS: atom_id res chain seq x y z
N MET A 1 -40.23 -27.60 17.21
CA MET A 1 -40.14 -26.54 16.18
C MET A 1 -38.67 -26.24 15.96
N SER A 2 -38.12 -26.71 14.84
CA SER A 2 -36.70 -26.57 14.49
C SER A 2 -36.55 -25.35 13.58
N SER A 3 -35.94 -24.28 14.09
CA SER A 3 -35.61 -23.10 13.30
C SER A 3 -34.40 -23.44 12.44
N LYS A 4 -34.63 -23.67 11.14
CA LYS A 4 -33.59 -23.79 10.13
C LYS A 4 -32.83 -22.47 10.07
N ASN A 5 -31.63 -22.43 10.65
CA ASN A 5 -30.61 -21.46 10.28
C ASN A 5 -30.25 -21.75 8.81
N GLN A 6 -30.78 -20.91 7.91
CA GLN A 6 -30.33 -20.86 6.54
C GLN A 6 -28.91 -20.28 6.56
N GLU A 7 -27.91 -21.16 6.55
CA GLU A 7 -26.59 -20.82 6.02
C GLU A 7 -26.83 -20.23 4.63
N LYS A 8 -26.64 -18.91 4.51
CA LYS A 8 -26.50 -18.28 3.21
C LYS A 8 -25.26 -18.91 2.60
N ASN A 9 -25.48 -19.80 1.64
CA ASN A 9 -24.44 -20.31 0.77
C ASN A 9 -23.69 -19.10 0.19
N ASP A 10 -22.46 -18.88 0.68
CA ASP A 10 -21.45 -17.98 0.11
C ASP A 10 -21.04 -18.53 -1.24
N THR A 11 -21.96 -18.41 -2.20
CA THR A 11 -21.65 -18.65 -3.60
C THR A 11 -20.75 -17.48 -4.01
N PRO A 12 -19.52 -17.72 -4.51
CA PRO A 12 -18.67 -16.66 -4.99
C PRO A 12 -19.49 -15.78 -5.93
N VAL A 13 -19.63 -14.52 -5.56
CA VAL A 13 -20.37 -13.57 -6.34
C VAL A 13 -19.47 -13.28 -7.55
N ASN A 14 -19.62 -14.06 -8.62
CA ASN A 14 -18.93 -13.83 -9.89
C ASN A 14 -19.55 -12.61 -10.57
N ARG A 15 -19.49 -11.46 -9.89
CA ARG A 15 -19.91 -10.16 -10.38
C ARG A 15 -18.72 -9.52 -11.09
N PRO A 16 -18.94 -8.90 -12.25
CA PRO A 16 -17.91 -8.12 -12.90
C PRO A 16 -17.43 -7.01 -11.97
N VAL A 17 -16.12 -6.74 -11.99
CA VAL A 17 -15.55 -5.59 -11.30
C VAL A 17 -16.10 -4.31 -11.94
N ASP A 18 -16.78 -3.50 -11.15
CA ASP A 18 -17.35 -2.23 -11.59
C ASP A 18 -16.72 -1.04 -10.84
N LYS A 19 -17.24 0.16 -11.12
CA LYS A 19 -16.77 1.39 -10.48
C LYS A 19 -16.98 1.39 -8.96
N ILE A 20 -18.05 0.77 -8.46
CA ILE A 20 -18.36 0.72 -7.03
C ILE A 20 -17.35 -0.19 -6.33
N PHE A 21 -17.08 -1.36 -6.91
CA PHE A 21 -16.04 -2.26 -6.43
C PHE A 21 -14.67 -1.57 -6.41
N ALA A 22 -14.27 -0.92 -7.50
CA ALA A 22 -13.00 -0.20 -7.57
C ALA A 22 -12.90 0.90 -6.50
N GLU A 23 -14.00 1.62 -6.23
CA GLU A 23 -14.08 2.59 -5.15
C GLU A 23 -13.86 1.96 -3.76
N ASN A 24 -14.61 0.89 -3.47
CA ASN A 24 -14.57 0.19 -2.19
C ASN A 24 -13.23 -0.54 -1.94
N LEU A 25 -12.63 -1.09 -2.99
CA LEU A 25 -11.30 -1.68 -2.90
C LEU A 25 -10.27 -0.59 -2.55
N GLY A 26 -10.41 0.61 -3.13
CA GLY A 26 -9.56 1.76 -2.79
C GLY A 26 -9.62 2.09 -1.29
N TYR A 27 -10.81 2.11 -0.68
CA TYR A 27 -10.96 2.30 0.77
C TYR A 27 -10.34 1.15 1.59
N THR A 28 -10.56 -0.10 1.16
CA THR A 28 -10.03 -1.28 1.84
C THR A 28 -8.50 -1.27 1.85
N PHE A 29 -7.88 -1.00 0.70
CA PHE A 29 -6.43 -0.86 0.60
C PHE A 29 -5.92 0.36 1.37
N GLY A 30 -6.63 1.49 1.31
CA GLY A 30 -6.26 2.69 2.07
C GLY A 30 -6.26 2.45 3.59
N GLY A 31 -7.25 1.71 4.10
CA GLY A 31 -7.29 1.26 5.50
C GLY A 31 -6.09 0.39 5.86
N CYS A 32 -5.74 -0.57 5.01
CA CYS A 32 -4.56 -1.41 5.21
C CYS A 32 -3.25 -0.60 5.19
N VAL A 33 -3.09 0.34 4.26
CA VAL A 33 -1.92 1.25 4.22
C VAL A 33 -1.81 2.05 5.52
N ARG A 34 -2.91 2.63 6.01
CA ARG A 34 -2.95 3.35 7.29
C ARG A 34 -2.48 2.46 8.44
N ASP A 35 -2.95 1.23 8.49
CA ASP A 35 -2.63 0.31 9.60
C ASP A 35 -1.18 -0.21 9.53
N LEU A 36 -0.69 -0.54 8.34
CA LEU A 36 0.68 -0.99 8.12
C LEU A 36 1.72 0.14 8.32
N SER A 37 1.38 1.37 7.95
CA SER A 37 2.23 2.55 8.25
C SER A 37 2.14 2.99 9.72
N GLY A 38 0.98 2.77 10.35
CA GLY A 38 0.72 3.09 11.75
C GLY A 38 1.42 2.15 12.74
N SER A 39 1.44 0.84 12.46
CA SER A 39 1.76 -0.23 13.41
C SER A 39 3.26 -0.55 13.62
N LEU A 40 3.51 -1.61 14.43
CA LEU A 40 4.77 -2.10 15.01
C LEU A 40 5.88 -2.45 13.99
N PHE A 41 5.58 -2.60 12.70
CA PHE A 41 6.55 -3.00 11.68
C PHE A 41 7.53 -1.90 11.24
N ASN A 42 7.39 -0.67 11.74
CA ASN A 42 8.23 0.45 11.33
C ASN A 42 9.72 0.25 11.64
N LYS A 43 10.09 -0.47 12.72
CA LYS A 43 11.51 -0.65 13.07
C LYS A 43 12.21 -1.66 12.18
N GLU A 44 11.58 -2.80 11.91
CA GLU A 44 12.15 -3.84 11.08
C GLU A 44 12.24 -3.40 9.62
N VAL A 45 11.17 -2.79 9.10
CA VAL A 45 11.15 -2.26 7.74
C VAL A 45 12.18 -1.13 7.58
N ALA A 46 12.31 -0.22 8.57
CA ALA A 46 13.34 0.80 8.54
C ALA A 46 14.74 0.19 8.56
N LYS A 47 14.99 -0.80 9.42
CA LYS A 47 16.27 -1.51 9.48
C LYS A 47 16.61 -2.20 8.17
N ALA A 48 15.67 -2.94 7.57
CA ALA A 48 15.82 -3.57 6.26
C ALA A 48 16.11 -2.52 5.17
N ALA A 49 15.46 -1.36 5.26
CA ALA A 49 15.71 -0.25 4.37
C ALA A 49 17.01 0.53 4.65
N GLY A 50 17.80 0.14 5.66
CA GLY A 50 19.04 0.84 6.05
C GLY A 50 18.79 2.21 6.70
N VAL A 51 17.59 2.43 7.24
CA VAL A 51 17.21 3.64 7.99
C VAL A 51 17.32 3.36 9.49
N SER A 52 18.30 3.98 10.14
CA SER A 52 18.50 3.87 11.59
C SER A 52 17.56 4.82 12.33
N LEU A 53 16.44 4.29 12.83
CA LEU A 53 15.52 5.08 13.66
C LEU A 53 16.05 5.18 15.09
N CYS A 54 15.99 6.39 15.68
CA CYS A 54 16.34 6.60 17.08
C CYS A 54 15.55 5.63 17.99
N PRO A 55 16.22 4.87 18.88
CA PRO A 55 15.56 3.88 19.74
C PRO A 55 14.74 4.51 20.87
N ILE A 56 14.98 5.79 21.19
CA ILE A 56 14.39 6.50 22.33
C ILE A 56 12.98 7.04 21.95
N PRO A 57 11.90 6.70 22.68
CA PRO A 57 10.52 7.04 22.30
C PRO A 57 10.20 8.52 22.05
N LEU A 58 10.98 9.45 22.63
CA LEU A 58 10.77 10.90 22.55
C LEU A 58 11.78 11.64 21.66
N LEU A 59 12.81 10.94 21.15
CA LEU A 59 13.84 11.49 20.26
C LEU A 59 13.73 10.87 18.86
N GLY A 60 14.21 11.56 17.82
CA GLY A 60 14.15 11.06 16.43
C GLY A 60 12.73 10.90 15.86
N GLY A 61 11.75 11.60 16.44
CA GLY A 61 10.36 11.54 15.98
C GLY A 61 10.19 12.01 14.53
N GLU A 62 11.05 12.92 14.06
CA GLU A 62 11.02 13.43 12.69
C GLU A 62 11.41 12.35 11.66
N GLU A 63 12.58 11.72 11.81
CA GLU A 63 13.01 10.62 10.93
C GLU A 63 12.01 9.47 10.89
N LYS A 64 11.45 9.13 12.05
CA LYS A 64 10.39 8.12 12.16
C LYS A 64 9.14 8.52 11.39
N ARG A 65 8.71 9.79 11.48
CA ARG A 65 7.56 10.30 10.73
C ARG A 65 7.85 10.33 9.22
N ARG A 66 9.02 10.81 8.83
CA ARG A 66 9.50 10.81 7.45
C ARG A 66 9.46 9.41 6.85
N PHE A 67 10.09 8.43 7.52
CA PHE A 67 10.11 7.06 7.04
C PHE A 67 8.71 6.44 6.96
N LYS A 68 7.84 6.70 7.94
CA LYS A 68 6.42 6.26 7.88
C LYS A 68 5.69 6.80 6.65
N ALA A 69 5.92 8.06 6.29
CA ALA A 69 5.31 8.65 5.10
C ALA A 69 5.84 8.00 3.82
N PHE A 70 7.15 7.79 3.73
CA PHE A 70 7.78 7.15 2.58
C PHE A 70 7.34 5.69 2.44
N TRP A 71 7.23 4.97 3.56
CA TRP A 71 6.70 3.62 3.59
C TRP A 71 5.22 3.55 3.20
N ALA A 72 4.39 4.51 3.63
CA ALA A 72 3.00 4.60 3.20
C ALA A 72 2.88 4.82 1.68
N ALA A 73 3.77 5.61 1.08
CA ALA A 73 3.84 5.77 -0.38
C ALA A 73 4.22 4.46 -1.08
N ASN A 74 5.19 3.72 -0.55
CA ASN A 74 5.55 2.39 -1.07
C ASN A 74 4.38 1.40 -0.96
N LEU A 75 3.71 1.33 0.19
CA LEU A 75 2.58 0.42 0.41
C LEU A 75 1.42 0.67 -0.56
N GLN A 76 1.15 1.93 -0.91
CA GLN A 76 0.16 2.26 -1.95
C GLN A 76 0.56 1.67 -3.30
N ALA A 77 1.83 1.80 -3.70
CA ALA A 77 2.33 1.20 -4.93
C ALA A 77 2.26 -0.34 -4.89
N VAL A 78 2.60 -0.95 -3.76
CA VAL A 78 2.51 -2.41 -3.55
C VAL A 78 1.06 -2.90 -3.67
N ALA A 79 0.10 -2.17 -3.13
CA ALA A 79 -1.32 -2.48 -3.26
C ALA A 79 -1.75 -2.44 -4.74
N MET A 80 -1.33 -1.42 -5.49
CA MET A 80 -1.64 -1.32 -6.93
C MET A 80 -1.01 -2.44 -7.74
N ARG A 81 0.26 -2.76 -7.47
CA ARG A 81 0.95 -3.89 -8.14
C ARG A 81 0.19 -5.18 -7.92
N THR A 82 -0.17 -5.44 -6.67
CA THR A 82 -0.93 -6.63 -6.28
C THR A 82 -2.29 -6.67 -6.99
N ALA A 83 -2.98 -5.53 -7.11
CA ALA A 83 -4.25 -5.48 -7.83
C ALA A 83 -4.11 -5.80 -9.31
N VAL A 84 -3.14 -5.17 -9.99
CA VAL A 84 -2.90 -5.38 -11.43
C VAL A 84 -2.56 -6.84 -11.74
N GLU A 85 -1.77 -7.49 -10.88
CA GLU A 85 -1.39 -8.90 -11.06
C GLU A 85 -2.55 -9.89 -10.86
N ASN A 86 -3.58 -9.51 -10.10
CA ASN A 86 -4.63 -10.43 -9.66
C ASN A 86 -6.03 -10.07 -10.18
N LEU A 87 -6.18 -8.91 -10.83
CA LEU A 87 -7.43 -8.47 -11.45
C LEU A 87 -7.24 -8.23 -12.95
N PRO A 88 -7.60 -9.19 -13.82
CA PRO A 88 -7.58 -8.99 -15.27
C PRO A 88 -8.41 -7.77 -15.72
N SER A 89 -9.50 -7.45 -15.00
CA SER A 89 -10.35 -6.28 -15.26
C SER A 89 -9.60 -4.94 -15.14
N TYR A 90 -8.42 -4.91 -14.50
CA TYR A 90 -7.60 -3.70 -14.41
C TYR A 90 -6.76 -3.44 -15.67
N ALA A 91 -6.91 -4.26 -16.72
CA ALA A 91 -6.61 -3.84 -18.08
C ALA A 91 -7.42 -2.58 -18.48
N ASP A 92 -8.60 -2.35 -17.90
CA ASP A 92 -9.25 -1.04 -17.95
C ASP A 92 -8.57 -0.06 -16.99
N GLU A 93 -7.79 0.86 -17.56
CA GLU A 93 -7.10 1.91 -16.81
C GLU A 93 -8.05 2.77 -15.97
N LYS A 94 -9.34 2.89 -16.32
CA LYS A 94 -10.29 3.72 -15.56
C LYS A 94 -10.58 3.12 -14.19
N LEU A 95 -10.78 1.81 -14.10
CA LEU A 95 -11.03 1.11 -12.83
C LEU A 95 -9.79 1.12 -11.94
N LEU A 96 -8.63 0.92 -12.55
CA LEU A 96 -7.33 1.02 -11.88
C LEU A 96 -7.10 2.42 -11.30
N LYS A 97 -7.24 3.46 -12.13
CA LYS A 97 -7.11 4.87 -11.72
C LYS A 97 -8.11 5.24 -10.63
N LYS A 98 -9.31 4.68 -10.69
CA LYS A 98 -10.34 4.90 -9.69
C LYS A 98 -9.97 4.32 -8.32
N THR A 99 -9.46 3.08 -8.30
CA THR A 99 -8.96 2.43 -7.09
C THR A 99 -7.82 3.21 -6.47
N LEU A 100 -6.84 3.59 -7.31
CA LEU A 100 -5.68 4.38 -6.90
C LEU A 100 -6.11 5.71 -6.28
N PHE A 101 -7.00 6.45 -6.96
CA PHE A 101 -7.49 7.75 -6.49
C PHE A 101 -8.17 7.62 -5.12
N GLN A 102 -9.05 6.63 -4.93
CA GLN A 102 -9.76 6.48 -3.67
C GLN A 102 -8.84 6.03 -2.53
N MET A 103 -7.88 5.15 -2.81
CA MET A 103 -6.86 4.76 -1.85
C MET A 103 -6.01 5.97 -1.43
N GLN A 104 -5.47 6.74 -2.37
CA GLN A 104 -4.66 7.93 -2.09
C GLN A 104 -5.43 8.97 -1.28
N THR A 105 -6.68 9.26 -1.69
CA THR A 105 -7.55 10.20 -0.99
C THR A 105 -7.78 9.77 0.46
N PHE A 106 -8.09 8.49 0.69
CA PHE A 106 -8.30 7.97 2.03
C PHE A 106 -7.01 8.02 2.87
N VAL A 107 -5.87 7.62 2.31
CA VAL A 107 -4.58 7.65 3.01
C VAL A 107 -4.20 9.08 3.39
N ASP A 108 -4.37 10.04 2.49
CA ASP A 108 -4.08 11.45 2.75
C ASP A 108 -4.96 12.02 3.87
N GLN A 109 -6.24 11.63 3.93
CA GLN A 109 -7.13 11.98 5.03
C GLN A 109 -6.74 11.30 6.35
N ALA A 110 -6.48 10.00 6.31
CA ALA A 110 -6.18 9.19 7.49
C ALA A 110 -4.83 9.52 8.13
N LEU A 111 -3.83 9.86 7.30
CA LEU A 111 -2.48 10.21 7.74
C LEU A 111 -2.25 11.73 7.85
N GLY A 112 -3.15 12.56 7.32
CA GLY A 112 -3.06 14.02 7.30
C GLY A 112 -2.67 14.64 8.65
N ARG A 113 -3.60 14.66 9.62
CA ARG A 113 -3.36 15.21 10.96
C ARG A 113 -2.37 14.40 11.82
N PRO A 114 -2.40 13.06 11.86
CA PRO A 114 -1.51 12.32 12.75
C PRO A 114 -0.05 12.31 12.29
N LEU A 115 0.21 12.41 10.98
CA LEU A 115 1.52 12.26 10.36
C LEU A 115 1.93 13.47 9.51
N PHE A 116 1.19 13.77 8.43
CA PHE A 116 1.64 14.72 7.41
C PHE A 116 1.69 16.18 7.89
N SER A 117 0.80 16.60 8.79
CA SER A 117 0.84 17.95 9.37
C SER A 117 2.03 18.20 10.29
N LYS A 118 2.89 17.20 10.53
CA LYS A 118 4.09 17.24 11.37
C LYS A 118 5.38 17.04 10.56
N LEU A 119 5.28 16.97 9.23
CA LEU A 119 6.41 16.89 8.32
C LEU A 119 6.83 18.30 7.89
N SER A 120 8.11 18.46 7.56
CA SER A 120 8.60 19.67 6.92
C SER A 120 8.06 19.78 5.49
N PRO A 121 8.04 20.98 4.89
CA PRO A 121 7.70 21.13 3.46
C PRO A 121 8.57 20.28 2.54
N GLU A 122 9.86 20.15 2.84
CA GLU A 122 10.79 19.29 2.10
C GLU A 122 10.37 17.82 2.18
N ASP A 123 10.00 17.33 3.37
CA ASP A 123 9.58 15.95 3.55
C ASP A 123 8.25 15.64 2.84
N LEU A 124 7.35 16.63 2.74
CA LEU A 124 6.11 16.51 1.98
C LEU A 124 6.36 16.46 0.47
N ASP A 125 7.32 17.23 -0.03
CA ASP A 125 7.74 17.18 -1.44
C ASP A 125 8.42 15.82 -1.76
N ARG A 126 9.31 15.36 -0.88
CA ARG A 126 9.93 14.03 -1.01
C ARG A 126 8.90 12.91 -0.96
N TYR A 127 7.92 12.97 -0.06
CA TYR A 127 6.80 12.02 -0.03
C TYR A 127 6.04 12.01 -1.35
N SER A 128 5.72 13.18 -1.91
CA SER A 128 5.00 13.31 -3.18
C SER A 128 5.80 12.72 -4.34
N THR A 129 7.10 12.97 -4.38
CA THR A 129 8.03 12.39 -5.36
C THR A 129 8.09 10.86 -5.24
N ILE A 130 8.25 10.34 -4.03
CA ILE A 130 8.29 8.89 -3.77
C ILE A 130 6.98 8.24 -4.19
N ARG A 131 5.83 8.82 -3.80
CA ARG A 131 4.50 8.33 -4.16
C ARG A 131 4.31 8.23 -5.67
N SER A 132 4.68 9.29 -6.40
CA SER A 132 4.58 9.33 -7.86
C SER A 132 5.46 8.25 -8.52
N ARG A 133 6.76 8.23 -8.18
CA ARG A 133 7.73 7.32 -8.80
C ARG A 133 7.47 5.85 -8.43
N MET A 134 7.09 5.56 -7.20
CA MET A 134 6.71 4.20 -6.79
C MET A 134 5.44 3.73 -7.50
N THR A 135 4.45 4.61 -7.69
CA THR A 135 3.24 4.27 -8.47
C THR A 135 3.63 3.91 -9.90
N GLN A 136 4.50 4.69 -10.56
CA GLN A 136 4.99 4.37 -11.89
C GLN A 136 5.73 3.02 -11.93
N ALA A 137 6.61 2.76 -10.96
CA ALA A 137 7.34 1.51 -10.86
C ALA A 137 6.40 0.29 -10.70
N ALA A 138 5.38 0.39 -9.85
CA ALA A 138 4.40 -0.67 -9.65
C ALA A 138 3.60 -1.00 -10.92
N LEU A 139 3.29 0.02 -11.73
CA LEU A 139 2.52 -0.15 -12.96
C LEU A 139 3.39 -0.56 -14.16
N THR A 140 4.71 -0.65 -14.00
CA THR A 140 5.59 -1.15 -15.05
C THR A 140 5.36 -2.65 -15.27
N PRO A 141 5.19 -3.12 -16.52
CA PRO A 141 5.07 -4.54 -16.82
C PRO A 141 6.26 -5.34 -16.27
N GLY A 142 5.99 -6.47 -15.63
CA GLY A 142 7.02 -7.31 -15.02
C GLY A 142 7.66 -6.78 -13.74
N ALA A 143 7.19 -5.66 -13.18
CA ALA A 143 7.66 -5.22 -11.86
C ALA A 143 7.40 -6.31 -10.80
N ASP A 144 8.40 -6.56 -9.97
CA ASP A 144 8.38 -7.56 -8.90
C ASP A 144 8.81 -6.91 -7.58
N LYS A 145 8.77 -7.68 -6.49
CA LYS A 145 9.13 -7.18 -5.16
C LYS A 145 10.57 -6.65 -5.08
N GLU A 146 11.50 -7.16 -5.87
CA GLU A 146 12.92 -6.76 -5.84
C GLU A 146 13.14 -5.46 -6.61
N SER A 147 12.55 -5.32 -7.81
CA SER A 147 12.62 -4.08 -8.58
C SER A 147 11.90 -2.93 -7.87
N MET A 148 10.78 -3.23 -7.20
CA MET A 148 10.10 -2.28 -6.32
C MET A 148 10.96 -1.91 -5.10
N ALA A 149 11.58 -2.89 -4.43
CA ALA A 149 12.49 -2.62 -3.30
C ALA A 149 13.66 -1.73 -3.73
N ARG A 150 14.31 -2.06 -4.85
CA ARG A 150 15.44 -1.28 -5.39
C ARG A 150 15.03 0.16 -5.69
N THR A 151 13.87 0.35 -6.32
CA THR A 151 13.32 1.69 -6.60
C THR A 151 13.04 2.46 -5.31
N PHE A 152 12.37 1.83 -4.34
CA PHE A 152 12.06 2.46 -3.06
C PHE A 152 13.32 2.90 -2.31
N LEU A 153 14.32 2.02 -2.21
CA LEU A 153 15.58 2.30 -1.53
C LEU A 153 16.36 3.44 -2.20
N ALA A 154 16.42 3.44 -3.53
CA ALA A 154 17.04 4.52 -4.30
C ALA A 154 16.39 5.88 -3.97
N LEU A 155 15.06 5.93 -3.88
CA LEU A 155 14.34 7.16 -3.57
C LEU A 155 14.48 7.60 -2.10
N VAL A 156 14.49 6.64 -1.17
CA VAL A 156 14.69 6.91 0.26
C VAL A 156 16.07 7.50 0.53
N HIS A 157 17.11 6.94 -0.11
CA HIS A 157 18.50 7.35 0.08
C HIS A 157 18.98 8.43 -0.88
N GLY A 158 18.20 8.77 -1.91
CA GLY A 158 18.59 9.75 -2.92
C GLY A 158 19.74 9.26 -3.82
N THR A 159 19.82 7.96 -4.07
CA THR A 159 20.88 7.32 -4.86
C THR A 159 20.34 6.78 -6.17
N ALA A 160 21.23 6.38 -7.09
CA ALA A 160 20.83 5.62 -8.25
C ALA A 160 20.37 4.20 -7.85
N PRO A 161 19.41 3.58 -8.57
CA PRO A 161 18.96 2.20 -8.32
C PRO A 161 20.09 1.17 -8.31
N ASP A 162 21.05 1.29 -9.21
CA ASP A 162 22.18 0.35 -9.35
C ASP A 162 23.20 0.49 -8.22
N SER A 163 23.13 1.57 -7.44
CA SER A 163 24.00 1.78 -6.27
C SER A 163 23.42 1.19 -4.98
N VAL A 164 22.21 0.61 -5.02
CA VAL A 164 21.57 0.00 -3.85
C VAL A 164 22.15 -1.41 -3.63
N PRO A 165 22.72 -1.73 -2.46
CA PRO A 165 23.26 -3.07 -2.19
C PRO A 165 22.19 -4.17 -2.27
N ASP A 166 22.50 -5.27 -2.95
CA ASP A 166 21.54 -6.38 -3.15
C ASP A 166 21.05 -7.01 -1.83
N SER A 167 21.87 -7.03 -0.78
CA SER A 167 21.44 -7.48 0.55
C SER A 167 20.30 -6.63 1.10
N ARG A 168 20.36 -5.30 0.94
CA ARG A 168 19.27 -4.40 1.35
C ARG A 168 18.03 -4.55 0.47
N VAL A 169 18.23 -4.79 -0.83
CA VAL A 169 17.13 -5.08 -1.76
C VAL A 169 16.40 -6.34 -1.30
N SER A 170 17.13 -7.43 -1.03
CA SER A 170 16.56 -8.70 -0.55
C SER A 170 15.77 -8.54 0.74
N ASP A 171 16.35 -7.89 1.76
CA ASP A 171 15.68 -7.68 3.06
C ASP A 171 14.40 -6.85 2.91
N THR A 172 14.47 -5.76 2.14
CA THR A 172 13.32 -4.88 1.89
C THR A 172 12.26 -5.58 1.03
N ALA A 173 12.67 -6.37 0.04
CA ALA A 173 11.77 -7.16 -0.80
C ALA A 173 11.01 -8.22 0.02
N GLY A 174 11.59 -8.75 1.10
CA GLY A 174 10.89 -9.60 2.06
C GLY A 174 9.67 -8.90 2.67
N HIS A 175 9.83 -7.66 3.13
CA HIS A 175 8.73 -6.86 3.68
C HIS A 175 7.70 -6.44 2.64
N ILE A 176 8.14 -6.13 1.42
CA ILE A 176 7.24 -5.87 0.29
C ILE A 176 6.42 -7.13 -0.03
N GLY A 177 7.04 -8.30 -0.11
CA GLY A 177 6.36 -9.57 -0.38
C GLY A 177 5.32 -9.92 0.68
N MET A 178 5.62 -9.70 1.97
CA MET A 178 4.63 -9.84 3.05
C MET A 178 3.43 -8.89 2.85
N SER A 179 3.70 -7.65 2.47
CA SER A 179 2.66 -6.65 2.20
C SER A 179 1.80 -7.04 0.98
N MET A 180 2.41 -7.53 -0.11
CA MET A 180 1.69 -8.06 -1.28
C MET A 180 0.76 -9.21 -0.86
N GLY A 181 1.24 -10.14 -0.02
CA GLY A 181 0.42 -11.24 0.49
C GLY A 181 -0.81 -10.76 1.28
N LEU A 182 -0.67 -9.69 2.07
CA LEU A 182 -1.79 -9.07 2.79
C LEU A 182 -2.79 -8.40 1.83
N PHE A 183 -2.30 -7.60 0.88
CA PHE A 183 -3.17 -6.95 -0.11
C PHE A 183 -3.91 -7.97 -0.98
N LYS A 184 -3.26 -9.08 -1.35
CA LYS A 184 -3.89 -10.17 -2.10
C LYS A 184 -5.04 -10.79 -1.30
N ARG A 185 -4.82 -11.09 -0.02
CA ARG A 185 -5.91 -11.60 0.84
C ARG A 185 -7.06 -10.61 0.96
N LEU A 186 -6.77 -9.32 1.10
CA LEU A 186 -7.82 -8.28 1.15
C LEU A 186 -8.59 -8.17 -0.16
N LEU A 187 -7.90 -8.32 -1.29
CA LEU A 187 -8.52 -8.39 -2.60
C LEU A 187 -9.45 -9.61 -2.70
N ASP A 188 -8.97 -10.80 -2.33
CA ASP A 188 -9.76 -12.03 -2.37
C ASP A 188 -11.00 -11.93 -1.46
N ILE A 189 -10.87 -11.36 -0.26
CA ILE A 189 -12.00 -11.08 0.63
C ILE A 189 -12.96 -10.08 -0.03
N SER A 190 -12.44 -9.01 -0.63
CA SER A 190 -13.27 -8.01 -1.30
C SER A 190 -14.07 -8.62 -2.45
N LEU A 191 -13.43 -9.51 -3.22
CA LEU A 191 -14.02 -10.29 -4.32
C LEU A 191 -15.05 -11.34 -3.88
N ASN A 192 -15.19 -11.61 -2.58
CA ASN A 192 -16.19 -12.53 -2.07
C ASN A 192 -17.19 -11.85 -1.10
N SER A 193 -17.01 -10.55 -0.83
CA SER A 193 -17.83 -9.80 0.12
C SER A 193 -18.91 -8.99 -0.59
N PRO A 194 -20.22 -9.31 -0.44
CA PRO A 194 -21.30 -8.59 -1.11
C PRO A 194 -21.28 -7.06 -0.89
N ASN A 195 -20.75 -6.62 0.26
CA ASN A 195 -20.62 -5.21 0.62
C ASN A 195 -19.66 -4.45 -0.31
N SER A 196 -18.71 -5.12 -0.94
CA SER A 196 -17.78 -4.51 -1.90
C SER A 196 -18.47 -4.00 -3.17
N TRP A 197 -19.69 -4.45 -3.48
CA TRP A 197 -20.48 -4.01 -4.64
C TRP A 197 -21.59 -3.02 -4.28
N VAL A 198 -21.68 -2.60 -3.02
CA VAL A 198 -22.67 -1.62 -2.58
C VAL A 198 -21.94 -0.32 -2.30
N ARG A 199 -22.51 0.80 -2.72
CA ARG A 199 -21.94 2.12 -2.41
C ARG A 199 -21.87 2.26 -0.88
N ALA A 200 -20.67 2.52 -0.37
CA ALA A 200 -20.49 2.86 1.04
C ALA A 200 -21.41 4.03 1.40
N LYS A 201 -22.25 3.83 2.42
CA LYS A 201 -23.17 4.86 2.93
C LYS A 201 -22.43 5.84 3.81
#